data_AF-A0A9R1R637-F1
#
_entry.id   AF-A0A9R1R637-F1
#
_cell.length_a   1.000
_cell.length_b   1.000
_cell.length_c   1.000
_cell.angle_alpha   90.00
_cell.angle_beta   90.00
_cell.angle_gamma   90.00
#
_symmetry.space_group_name_H-M   'P 1'
#
loop_
_entity.id
_entity.type
_entity.pdbx_description
1 polymer ?
#
loop_
_entity_poly.entity_id
_entity_poly.type
_entity_poly.pdbx_seq_one_letter_code
_entity_poly.pdbx_strand_id
1 'polypeptide(L)'
;MLIIVMSSATQIFCGQLGNVQLAAASLGNNGIQVFAYGLMLGMGSAVETLCGQAYGAEKYEMLGVYLQRSTVLLMATGVPLAAMYAFSEPILLLLGQSPEIAGAAAEFAYGLIPQIFAYAANFPIQKFLQAQSIVAPSAYILTASMALHVAMSWVAVYRLGLGLLGASLTLSLTWWVLVAGQFAYIVLSPRCRETWTGFTWAAFADLAGFAKLSAASAVMLALEVWYFQVLILLAGMLPDPQIALDSLTVW
;
A
#
# COMPACT_ATOMS: atom_id res chain seq x y z
N MET A 1 9.83 2.25 6.38
CA MET A 1 10.91 3.13 5.90
C MET A 1 11.07 3.10 4.37
N LEU A 2 11.54 2.00 3.75
CA LEU A 2 11.79 1.96 2.28
C LEU A 2 10.56 2.17 1.37
N ILE A 3 9.35 1.80 1.83
CA ILE A 3 8.09 2.04 1.11
C ILE A 3 7.81 3.54 0.94
N ILE A 4 8.03 4.32 2.01
CA ILE A 4 7.87 5.77 1.99
C ILE A 4 8.83 6.38 0.95
N VAL A 5 10.03 5.80 0.80
CA VAL A 5 11.04 6.29 -0.15
C VAL A 5 10.58 6.15 -1.61
N MET A 6 9.80 5.12 -1.99
CA MET A 6 9.24 5.03 -3.35
C MET A 6 8.23 6.15 -3.63
N SER A 7 7.32 6.40 -2.69
CA SER A 7 6.35 7.50 -2.80
C SER A 7 7.04 8.86 -2.80
N SER A 8 8.09 9.05 -1.99
CA SER A 8 8.91 10.27 -2.00
C SER A 8 9.70 10.42 -3.30
N ALA A 9 10.28 9.34 -3.85
CA ALA A 9 10.96 9.38 -5.15
C ALA A 9 9.99 9.81 -6.25
N THR A 10 8.79 9.24 -6.27
CA THR A 10 7.71 9.64 -7.19
C THR A 10 7.39 11.13 -7.05
N GLN A 11 7.26 11.65 -5.82
CA GLN A 11 7.03 13.09 -5.57
C GLN A 11 8.17 13.96 -6.09
N ILE A 12 9.43 13.54 -5.94
CA ILE A 12 10.59 14.27 -6.47
C ILE A 12 10.50 14.40 -7.99
N PHE A 13 10.16 13.32 -8.71
CA PHE A 13 9.96 13.38 -10.16
C PHE A 13 8.80 14.30 -10.53
N CYS A 14 7.67 14.22 -9.82
CA CYS A 14 6.53 15.12 -10.05
C CYS A 14 6.90 16.59 -9.77
N GLY A 15 7.73 16.87 -8.78
CA GLY A 15 8.15 18.24 -8.45
C GLY A 15 9.02 18.90 -9.51
N GLN A 16 9.74 18.10 -10.31
CA GLN A 16 10.48 18.60 -11.47
C GLN A 16 9.56 18.97 -12.64
N LEU A 17 8.32 18.47 -12.66
CA LEU A 17 7.30 18.86 -13.66
C LEU A 17 6.63 20.20 -13.33
N GLY A 18 6.53 20.55 -12.04
CA GLY A 18 5.98 21.81 -11.57
C GLY A 18 5.35 21.74 -10.18
N ASN A 19 4.99 22.90 -9.66
CA ASN A 19 4.43 23.03 -8.30
C ASN A 19 3.06 22.37 -8.16
N VAL A 20 2.22 22.43 -9.20
CA VAL A 20 0.89 21.79 -9.23
C VAL A 20 1.03 20.27 -9.18
N GLN A 21 1.96 19.71 -9.96
CA GLN A 21 2.24 18.27 -10.01
C GLN A 21 2.82 17.77 -8.70
N LEU A 22 3.69 18.55 -8.05
CA LEU A 22 4.18 18.25 -6.70
C LEU A 22 3.04 18.21 -5.69
N ALA A 23 2.20 19.23 -5.69
CA ALA A 23 1.05 19.32 -4.78
C ALA A 23 0.08 18.15 -5.00
N ALA A 24 -0.22 17.82 -6.25
CA ALA A 24 -1.07 16.70 -6.63
C ALA A 24 -0.49 15.35 -6.18
N ALA A 25 0.81 15.10 -6.42
CA ALA A 25 1.49 13.88 -5.97
C ALA A 25 1.58 13.79 -4.44
N SER A 26 1.72 14.92 -3.75
CA SER A 26 1.68 14.99 -2.29
C SER A 26 0.29 14.64 -1.76
N LEU A 27 -0.76 15.26 -2.30
CA LEU A 27 -2.14 15.00 -1.91
C LEU A 27 -2.55 13.54 -2.21
N GLY A 28 -2.11 13.02 -3.35
CA GLY A 28 -2.29 11.62 -3.74
C GLY A 28 -1.60 10.63 -2.81
N ASN A 29 -0.29 10.80 -2.55
CA ASN A 29 0.47 9.86 -1.72
C ASN A 29 0.21 10.01 -0.21
N ASN A 30 0.11 11.24 0.29
CA ASN A 30 0.01 11.48 1.74
C ASN A 30 -1.44 11.60 2.22
N GLY A 31 -2.38 11.99 1.34
CA GLY A 31 -3.80 12.03 1.66
C GLY A 31 -4.51 10.73 1.25
N ILE A 32 -4.66 10.56 -0.07
CA ILE A 32 -5.53 9.53 -0.66
C ILE A 32 -4.94 8.10 -0.44
N GLN A 33 -3.65 7.92 -0.67
CA GLN A 33 -2.94 6.64 -0.53
C GLN A 33 -2.82 6.16 0.92
N VAL A 34 -2.48 7.05 1.85
CA VAL A 34 -2.37 6.71 3.28
C VAL A 34 -3.70 6.18 3.82
N PHE A 35 -4.83 6.74 3.38
CA PHE A 35 -6.15 6.26 3.78
C PHE A 35 -6.36 4.78 3.41
N ALA A 36 -6.15 4.44 2.12
CA ALA A 36 -6.28 3.08 1.62
C ALA A 36 -5.24 2.13 2.26
N TYR A 37 -4.00 2.60 2.41
CA TYR A 37 -2.91 1.83 3.01
C TYR A 37 -3.22 1.42 4.45
N GLY A 38 -3.67 2.35 5.30
CA GLY A 38 -4.00 2.06 6.70
C GLY A 38 -5.08 0.99 6.84
N LEU A 39 -6.16 1.10 6.04
CA LEU A 39 -7.24 0.11 6.02
C LEU A 39 -6.75 -1.27 5.56
N MET A 40 -6.01 -1.31 4.45
CA MET A 40 -5.50 -2.56 3.86
C MET A 40 -4.45 -3.24 4.77
N LEU A 41 -3.54 -2.47 5.35
CA LEU A 41 -2.56 -2.95 6.32
C LEU A 41 -3.25 -3.58 7.52
N GLY A 42 -4.27 -2.90 8.05
CA GLY A 42 -4.98 -3.37 9.23
C GLY A 42 -5.83 -4.61 8.97
N MET A 43 -6.46 -4.73 7.81
CA MET A 43 -7.14 -5.98 7.42
C MET A 43 -6.15 -7.13 7.20
N GLY A 44 -4.96 -6.84 6.67
CA GLY A 44 -3.91 -7.83 6.44
C GLY A 44 -3.28 -8.36 7.74
N SER A 45 -3.27 -7.59 8.84
CA SER A 45 -2.61 -8.02 10.09
C SER A 45 -3.31 -9.17 10.79
N ALA A 46 -4.60 -9.40 10.55
CA ALA A 46 -5.30 -10.60 11.03
C ALA A 46 -4.65 -11.90 10.51
N VAL A 47 -4.04 -11.86 9.32
CA VAL A 47 -3.27 -12.99 8.75
C VAL A 47 -2.06 -13.31 9.61
N GLU A 48 -1.37 -12.30 10.13
CA GLU A 48 -0.17 -12.51 10.95
C GLU A 48 -0.49 -13.32 12.20
N THR A 49 -1.54 -12.93 12.93
CA THR A 49 -2.00 -13.65 14.12
C THR A 49 -2.41 -15.08 13.79
N LEU A 50 -3.23 -15.28 12.74
CA LEU A 50 -3.74 -16.60 12.37
C LEU A 50 -2.64 -17.51 11.82
N CYS A 51 -1.74 -16.99 10.98
CA CYS A 51 -0.57 -17.72 10.49
C CYS A 51 0.39 -18.04 11.63
N GLY A 52 0.65 -17.11 12.56
CA GLY A 52 1.52 -17.35 13.71
C GLY A 52 0.96 -18.45 14.63
N GLN A 53 -0.33 -18.42 14.91
CA GLN A 53 -1.01 -19.48 15.68
C GLN A 53 -0.97 -20.84 14.96
N ALA A 54 -1.27 -20.87 13.65
CA ALA A 54 -1.23 -22.10 12.88
C ALA A 54 0.19 -22.66 12.75
N TYR A 55 1.18 -21.80 12.55
CA TYR A 55 2.59 -22.19 12.44
C TYR A 55 3.11 -22.76 13.76
N GLY A 56 2.80 -22.11 14.90
CA GLY A 56 3.14 -22.63 16.23
C GLY A 56 2.40 -23.92 16.62
N ALA A 57 1.24 -24.18 16.02
CA ALA A 57 0.48 -25.43 16.19
C ALA A 57 0.79 -26.48 15.10
N GLU A 58 1.85 -26.29 14.32
CA GLU A 58 2.30 -27.19 13.24
C GLU A 58 1.26 -27.44 12.13
N LYS A 59 0.27 -26.56 11.99
CA LYS A 59 -0.75 -26.60 10.94
C LYS A 59 -0.29 -25.83 9.70
N TYR A 60 0.83 -26.25 9.11
CA TYR A 60 1.52 -25.50 8.07
C TYR A 60 0.67 -25.21 6.82
N GLU A 61 -0.13 -26.18 6.38
CA GLU A 61 -1.01 -26.00 5.21
C GLU A 61 -2.02 -24.86 5.36
N MET A 62 -2.42 -24.53 6.59
CA MET A 62 -3.39 -23.46 6.85
C MET A 62 -2.81 -22.07 6.54
N LEU A 63 -1.49 -21.89 6.53
CA LEU A 63 -0.88 -20.60 6.21
C LEU A 63 -1.21 -20.19 4.77
N GLY A 64 -1.12 -21.13 3.82
CA GLY A 64 -1.50 -20.90 2.42
C GLY A 64 -2.99 -20.57 2.26
N VAL A 65 -3.84 -21.24 3.05
CA VAL A 65 -5.29 -20.96 3.08
C VAL A 65 -5.57 -19.54 3.59
N TYR A 66 -4.93 -19.12 4.68
CA TYR A 66 -5.11 -17.78 5.23
C TYR A 66 -4.58 -16.68 4.30
N LEU A 67 -3.44 -16.91 3.64
CA LEU A 67 -2.92 -16.01 2.60
C LEU A 67 -3.97 -15.80 1.50
N GLN A 68 -4.54 -16.88 0.97
CA GLN A 68 -5.51 -16.80 -0.13
C GLN A 68 -6.82 -16.16 0.32
N ARG A 69 -7.35 -16.57 1.48
CA ARG A 69 -8.58 -16.02 2.06
C ARG A 69 -8.47 -14.52 2.29
N SER A 70 -7.36 -14.08 2.87
CA SER A 70 -7.10 -12.67 3.08
C SER A 70 -6.95 -11.91 1.77
N THR A 71 -6.23 -12.48 0.80
CA THR A 71 -6.11 -11.86 -0.54
C THR A 71 -7.50 -11.66 -1.16
N VAL A 72 -8.38 -12.67 -1.13
CA VAL A 72 -9.77 -12.55 -1.64
C VAL A 72 -10.52 -11.42 -0.92
N LEU A 73 -10.44 -11.37 0.40
CA LEU A 73 -11.12 -10.35 1.19
C LEU A 73 -10.59 -8.94 0.89
N LEU A 74 -9.27 -8.75 0.86
CA LEU A 74 -8.67 -7.44 0.58
C LEU A 74 -8.92 -7.01 -0.86
N MET A 75 -8.94 -7.93 -1.83
CA MET A 75 -9.29 -7.62 -3.22
C MET A 75 -10.73 -7.10 -3.29
N ALA A 76 -11.67 -7.71 -2.56
CA ALA A 76 -13.05 -7.24 -2.46
C ALA A 76 -13.13 -5.85 -1.79
N THR A 77 -12.37 -5.61 -0.72
CA THR A 77 -12.26 -4.27 -0.10
C THR A 77 -11.59 -3.25 -1.02
N GLY A 78 -10.72 -3.67 -1.93
CA GLY A 78 -10.07 -2.80 -2.91
C GLY A 78 -11.05 -2.16 -3.89
N VAL A 79 -12.18 -2.82 -4.20
CA VAL A 79 -13.20 -2.32 -5.13
C VAL A 79 -13.83 -0.99 -4.67
N PRO A 80 -14.39 -0.86 -3.45
CA PRO A 80 -14.92 0.43 -2.98
C PRO A 80 -13.84 1.50 -2.83
N LEU A 81 -12.59 1.14 -2.49
CA LEU A 81 -11.48 2.10 -2.45
C LEU A 81 -11.11 2.60 -3.86
N ALA A 82 -11.09 1.72 -4.86
CA ALA A 82 -10.86 2.11 -6.25
C ALA A 82 -11.96 3.04 -6.77
N ALA A 83 -13.22 2.80 -6.39
CA ALA A 83 -14.32 3.72 -6.68
C ALA A 83 -14.09 5.09 -6.03
N MET A 84 -13.66 5.13 -4.77
CA MET A 84 -13.30 6.39 -4.10
C MET A 84 -12.20 7.15 -4.84
N TYR A 85 -11.19 6.46 -5.38
CA TYR A 85 -10.12 7.09 -6.17
C TYR A 85 -10.64 7.60 -7.51
N ALA A 86 -11.55 6.88 -8.15
CA ALA A 86 -12.19 7.31 -9.38
C ALA A 86 -13.02 8.60 -9.18
N PHE A 87 -13.61 8.79 -7.98
CA PHE A 87 -14.32 10.00 -7.59
C PHE A 87 -13.47 11.01 -6.81
N SER A 88 -12.14 10.93 -6.88
CA SER A 88 -11.25 11.83 -6.13
C SER A 88 -11.44 13.30 -6.46
N GLU A 89 -11.62 13.69 -7.73
CA GLU A 89 -11.83 15.09 -8.13
C GLU A 89 -13.04 15.74 -7.42
N PRO A 90 -14.28 15.22 -7.52
CA PRO A 90 -15.42 15.82 -6.84
C PRO A 90 -15.28 15.79 -5.32
N ILE A 91 -14.65 14.75 -4.76
CA ILE A 91 -14.37 14.70 -3.31
C ILE A 91 -13.44 15.84 -2.90
N LEU A 92 -12.36 16.08 -3.66
CA LEU A 92 -11.39 17.14 -3.36
C LEU A 92 -11.98 18.54 -3.53
N LEU A 93 -12.84 18.74 -4.54
CA LEU A 93 -13.59 19.98 -4.72
C LEU A 93 -14.53 20.26 -3.54
N LEU A 94 -15.23 19.23 -3.04
CA LEU A 94 -16.08 19.34 -1.84
C LEU A 94 -15.28 19.66 -0.58
N LEU A 95 -14.03 19.20 -0.51
CA LEU A 95 -13.08 19.53 0.56
C LEU A 95 -12.42 20.91 0.39
N GLY A 96 -12.82 21.69 -0.62
CA GLY A 96 -12.39 23.07 -0.83
C GLY A 96 -11.08 23.24 -1.60
N GLN A 97 -10.58 22.18 -2.26
CA GLN A 97 -9.43 22.33 -3.17
C GLN A 97 -9.81 23.13 -4.42
N SER A 98 -8.85 23.85 -4.99
CA SER A 98 -9.07 24.55 -6.25
C SER A 98 -9.28 23.54 -7.40
N PRO A 99 -10.04 23.89 -8.46
CA PRO A 99 -10.25 22.99 -9.59
C PRO A 99 -8.96 22.47 -10.24
N GLU A 100 -7.94 23.31 -10.31
CA GLU A 100 -6.62 22.93 -10.85
C GLU A 100 -5.93 21.85 -10.01
N ILE A 101 -5.91 22.01 -8.68
CA ILE A 101 -5.30 21.03 -7.77
C ILE A 101 -6.14 19.75 -7.69
N ALA A 102 -7.47 19.88 -7.63
CA ALA A 102 -8.38 18.75 -7.58
C ALA A 102 -8.27 17.86 -8.83
N GLY A 103 -8.26 18.46 -10.03
CA GLY A 103 -8.09 17.74 -11.29
C GLY A 103 -6.73 17.05 -11.39
N ALA A 104 -5.64 17.74 -11.04
CA ALA A 104 -4.31 17.14 -11.05
C ALA A 104 -4.18 15.99 -10.02
N ALA A 105 -4.65 16.19 -8.79
CA ALA A 105 -4.62 15.15 -7.77
C ALA A 105 -5.46 13.92 -8.15
N ALA A 106 -6.57 14.14 -8.86
CA ALA A 106 -7.38 13.05 -9.40
C ALA A 106 -6.67 12.28 -10.50
N GLU A 107 -6.01 12.95 -11.45
CA GLU A 107 -5.17 12.31 -12.46
C GLU A 107 -4.10 11.41 -11.80
N PHE A 108 -3.43 11.92 -10.76
CA PHE A 108 -2.47 11.13 -10.00
C PHE A 108 -3.16 9.92 -9.32
N ALA A 109 -4.29 10.13 -8.66
CA ALA A 109 -5.05 9.09 -7.96
C ALA A 109 -5.52 7.97 -8.91
N TYR A 110 -5.88 8.28 -10.16
CA TYR A 110 -6.25 7.27 -11.15
C TYR A 110 -5.11 6.30 -11.42
N GLY A 111 -3.89 6.80 -11.56
CA GLY A 111 -2.71 5.94 -11.72
C GLY A 111 -2.35 5.13 -10.47
N LEU A 112 -2.89 5.46 -9.29
CA LEU A 112 -2.75 4.68 -8.06
C LEU A 112 -3.82 3.58 -7.91
N ILE A 113 -4.87 3.54 -8.74
CA ILE A 113 -5.90 2.49 -8.63
C ILE A 113 -5.29 1.07 -8.68
N PRO A 114 -4.35 0.73 -9.59
CA PRO A 114 -3.76 -0.60 -9.62
C PRO A 114 -2.92 -0.91 -8.36
N GLN A 115 -2.38 0.11 -7.69
CA GLN A 115 -1.63 -0.06 -6.44
C GLN A 115 -2.51 -0.60 -5.31
N ILE A 116 -3.79 -0.23 -5.26
CA ILE A 116 -4.74 -0.72 -4.24
C ILE A 116 -4.79 -2.26 -4.25
N PHE A 117 -4.84 -2.83 -5.44
CA PHE A 117 -4.89 -4.29 -5.61
C PHE A 117 -3.52 -4.94 -5.40
N ALA A 118 -2.43 -4.22 -5.70
CA ALA A 118 -1.10 -4.66 -5.32
C ALA A 118 -0.94 -4.73 -3.79
N TYR A 119 -1.49 -3.76 -3.04
CA TYR A 119 -1.56 -3.82 -1.58
C TYR A 119 -2.36 -5.02 -1.09
N ALA A 120 -3.53 -5.26 -1.70
CA ALA A 120 -4.38 -6.39 -1.36
C ALA A 120 -3.68 -7.76 -1.52
N ALA A 121 -2.77 -7.89 -2.49
CA ALA A 121 -1.93 -9.07 -2.64
C ALA A 121 -0.68 -9.06 -1.73
N ASN A 122 -0.02 -7.92 -1.60
CA ASN A 122 1.26 -7.79 -0.90
C ASN A 122 1.13 -8.00 0.62
N PHE A 123 0.10 -7.44 1.27
CA PHE A 123 -0.01 -7.55 2.73
C PHE A 123 -0.14 -9.00 3.20
N PRO A 124 -1.04 -9.84 2.65
CA PRO A 124 -1.11 -11.25 3.00
C PRO A 124 0.18 -12.01 2.72
N ILE A 125 0.85 -11.73 1.59
CA ILE A 125 2.16 -12.31 1.23
C ILE A 125 3.22 -11.99 2.30
N GLN A 126 3.32 -10.71 2.70
CA GLN A 126 4.28 -10.32 3.73
C GLN A 126 3.99 -10.99 5.07
N LYS A 127 2.72 -11.05 5.49
CA LYS A 127 2.34 -11.68 6.76
C LYS A 127 2.57 -13.20 6.75
N PHE A 128 2.32 -13.85 5.62
CA PHE A 128 2.65 -15.26 5.41
C PHE A 128 4.16 -15.53 5.59
N LEU A 129 5.01 -14.72 4.95
CA LEU A 129 6.46 -14.87 5.03
C LEU A 129 6.99 -14.51 6.44
N GLN A 130 6.48 -13.43 7.05
CA GLN A 130 6.86 -12.97 8.39
C GLN A 130 6.49 -13.97 9.48
N ALA A 131 5.31 -14.61 9.41
CA ALA A 131 4.89 -15.63 10.36
C ALA A 131 5.83 -16.86 10.40
N GLN A 132 6.58 -17.09 9.31
CA GLN A 132 7.60 -18.15 9.19
C GLN A 132 9.02 -17.63 9.47
N SER A 133 9.18 -16.38 9.90
CA SER A 133 10.46 -15.69 10.05
C SER A 133 11.29 -15.60 8.75
N ILE A 134 10.62 -15.55 7.60
CA ILE A 134 11.25 -15.41 6.28
C ILE A 134 11.19 -13.95 5.83
N VAL A 135 12.14 -13.12 6.31
CA VAL A 135 12.12 -11.67 6.03
C VAL A 135 13.15 -11.20 5.01
N ALA A 136 14.29 -11.90 4.91
CA ALA A 136 15.40 -11.49 4.04
C ALA A 136 15.03 -11.41 2.55
N PRO A 137 14.28 -12.37 1.95
CA PRO A 137 13.88 -12.28 0.54
C PRO A 137 13.08 -11.02 0.23
N SER A 138 12.10 -10.68 1.08
CA SER A 138 11.30 -9.46 0.93
C SER A 138 12.16 -8.21 0.98
N ALA A 139 13.18 -8.17 1.84
CA ALA A 139 14.12 -7.05 1.90
C ALA A 139 14.93 -6.88 0.60
N TYR A 140 15.50 -7.97 0.06
CA TYR A 140 16.26 -7.91 -1.19
C TYR A 140 15.39 -7.50 -2.39
N ILE A 141 14.20 -8.07 -2.50
CA ILE A 141 13.24 -7.72 -3.55
C ILE A 141 12.85 -6.24 -3.43
N LEU A 142 12.61 -5.75 -2.21
CA LEU A 142 12.29 -4.35 -1.96
C LEU A 142 13.39 -3.40 -2.41
N THR A 143 14.65 -3.70 -2.06
CA THR A 143 15.80 -2.90 -2.50
C THR A 143 15.98 -2.92 -4.02
N ALA A 144 15.84 -4.08 -4.67
CA ALA A 144 15.94 -4.19 -6.12
C ALA A 144 14.82 -3.43 -6.84
N SER A 145 13.57 -3.57 -6.37
CA SER A 145 12.42 -2.85 -6.90
C SER A 145 12.53 -1.35 -6.73
N MET A 146 13.18 -0.86 -5.66
CA MET A 146 13.44 0.56 -5.46
C MET A 146 14.40 1.11 -6.51
N ALA A 147 15.50 0.42 -6.79
CA ALA A 147 16.44 0.82 -7.85
C ALA A 147 15.75 0.82 -9.23
N LEU A 148 14.95 -0.22 -9.50
CA LEU A 148 14.13 -0.31 -10.71
C LEU A 148 13.11 0.84 -10.80
N HIS A 149 12.47 1.20 -9.68
CA HIS A 149 11.48 2.27 -9.64
C HIS A 149 12.07 3.61 -10.06
N VAL A 150 13.24 3.99 -9.54
CA VAL A 150 13.91 5.23 -9.94
C VAL A 150 14.18 5.26 -11.45
N ALA A 151 14.69 4.16 -12.01
CA ALA A 151 14.95 4.05 -13.44
C ALA A 151 13.66 4.13 -14.28
N MET A 152 12.62 3.39 -13.91
CA MET A 152 11.33 3.42 -14.61
C MET A 152 10.67 4.80 -14.52
N SER A 153 10.71 5.45 -13.36
CA SER A 153 10.13 6.78 -13.15
C SER A 153 10.85 7.82 -14.00
N TRP A 154 12.19 7.75 -14.11
CA TRP A 154 12.94 8.62 -15.02
C TRP A 154 12.52 8.42 -16.48
N VAL A 155 12.35 7.17 -16.92
CA VAL A 155 11.90 6.87 -18.29
C VAL A 155 10.48 7.39 -18.52
N ALA A 156 9.54 7.06 -17.64
CA ALA A 156 8.13 7.43 -17.78
C ALA A 156 7.94 8.95 -17.81
N VAL A 157 8.59 9.66 -16.90
CA VAL A 157 8.42 11.10 -16.72
C VAL A 157 9.20 11.90 -17.78
N TYR A 158 10.49 11.60 -18.00
CA TYR A 158 11.33 12.45 -18.84
C TYR A 158 11.54 11.96 -20.28
N ARG A 159 11.50 10.65 -20.52
CA ARG A 159 11.71 10.09 -21.86
C ARG A 159 10.42 9.91 -22.62
N LEU A 160 9.37 9.47 -21.93
CA LEU A 160 8.05 9.23 -22.51
C LEU A 160 7.10 10.41 -22.30
N GLY A 161 7.41 11.35 -21.40
CA GLY A 161 6.59 12.54 -21.16
C GLY A 161 5.20 12.23 -20.60
N LEU A 162 5.04 11.11 -19.87
CA LEU A 162 3.74 10.63 -19.39
C LEU A 162 3.20 11.43 -18.19
N GLY A 163 3.92 12.46 -17.75
CA GLY A 163 3.46 13.40 -16.74
C GLY A 163 3.08 12.76 -15.41
N LEU A 164 2.01 13.26 -14.82
CA LEU A 164 1.56 12.92 -13.48
C LEU A 164 0.95 11.51 -13.42
N LEU A 165 0.11 11.16 -14.41
CA LEU A 165 -0.43 9.81 -14.56
C LEU A 165 0.69 8.77 -14.74
N GLY A 166 1.71 9.08 -15.55
CA GLY A 166 2.86 8.19 -15.76
C GLY A 166 3.65 7.93 -14.48
N ALA A 167 3.82 8.95 -13.64
CA ALA A 167 4.50 8.82 -12.35
C ALA A 167 3.72 7.89 -11.39
N SER A 168 2.41 8.08 -11.23
CA SER A 168 1.61 7.21 -10.35
C SER A 168 1.43 5.80 -10.90
N LEU A 169 1.29 5.61 -12.21
CA LEU A 169 1.27 4.28 -12.83
C LEU A 169 2.59 3.54 -12.65
N THR A 170 3.72 4.24 -12.72
CA THR A 170 5.04 3.64 -12.47
C THR A 170 5.16 3.19 -11.02
N LEU A 171 4.67 3.99 -10.08
CA LEU A 171 4.59 3.59 -8.67
C LEU A 171 3.72 2.34 -8.49
N SER A 172 2.54 2.31 -9.09
CA SER A 172 1.66 1.12 -9.10
C SER A 172 2.34 -0.11 -9.69
N LEU A 173 3.05 0.05 -10.81
CA LEU A 173 3.79 -1.04 -11.46
C LEU A 173 4.89 -1.60 -10.55
N THR A 174 5.65 -0.74 -9.87
CA THR A 174 6.67 -1.18 -8.90
C THR A 174 6.07 -2.03 -7.79
N TRP A 175 4.88 -1.68 -7.30
CA TRP A 175 4.17 -2.50 -6.32
C TRP A 175 3.79 -3.89 -6.86
N TRP A 176 3.39 -3.98 -8.12
CA TRP A 176 3.15 -5.26 -8.76
C TRP A 176 4.43 -6.08 -8.98
N VAL A 177 5.56 -5.43 -9.27
CA VAL A 177 6.88 -6.10 -9.30
C VAL A 177 7.21 -6.69 -7.93
N LEU A 178 6.92 -5.97 -6.83
CA LEU A 178 7.10 -6.47 -5.48
C LEU A 178 6.22 -7.70 -5.17
N VAL A 179 4.96 -7.65 -5.57
CA VAL A 179 4.03 -8.78 -5.42
C VAL A 179 4.52 -9.98 -6.22
N ALA A 180 4.87 -9.79 -7.49
CA ALA A 180 5.35 -10.85 -8.36
C ALA A 180 6.63 -11.50 -7.84
N GLY A 181 7.61 -10.69 -7.41
CA GLY A 181 8.87 -11.19 -6.87
C GLY A 181 8.67 -12.00 -5.58
N GLN A 182 7.85 -11.52 -4.65
CA GLN A 182 7.59 -12.23 -3.39
C GLN A 182 6.75 -13.48 -3.61
N PHE A 183 5.74 -13.44 -4.48
CA PHE A 183 4.95 -14.61 -4.81
C PHE A 183 5.78 -15.68 -5.54
N ALA A 184 6.66 -15.27 -6.47
CA ALA A 184 7.61 -16.17 -7.09
C ALA A 184 8.51 -16.84 -6.04
N TYR A 185 8.98 -16.11 -5.03
CA TYR A 185 9.72 -16.71 -3.92
C TYR A 185 8.89 -17.76 -3.17
N ILE A 186 7.62 -17.47 -2.83
CA ILE A 186 6.73 -18.43 -2.15
C ILE A 186 6.58 -19.73 -2.96
N VAL A 187 6.38 -19.61 -4.28
CA VAL A 187 6.15 -20.79 -5.15
C VAL A 187 7.42 -21.59 -5.39
N LEU A 188 8.58 -20.93 -5.52
CA LEU A 188 9.83 -21.56 -5.94
C LEU A 188 10.71 -22.03 -4.77
N SER A 189 10.59 -21.40 -3.60
CA SER A 189 11.46 -21.67 -2.45
C SER A 189 11.11 -22.99 -1.77
N PRO A 190 12.11 -23.86 -1.48
CA PRO A 190 11.90 -25.05 -0.67
C PRO A 190 11.32 -24.75 0.72
N ARG A 191 11.60 -23.56 1.28
CA ARG A 191 11.14 -23.15 2.60
C ARG A 191 9.63 -22.98 2.71
N CYS A 192 8.95 -22.74 1.60
CA CYS A 192 7.50 -22.51 1.58
C CYS A 192 6.72 -23.73 1.08
N ARG A 193 7.36 -24.89 0.83
CA ARG A 193 6.70 -26.06 0.24
C ARG A 193 5.60 -26.66 1.12
N GLU A 194 5.79 -26.66 2.44
CA GLU A 194 4.80 -27.20 3.39
C GLU A 194 3.70 -26.19 3.72
N THR A 195 4.00 -24.90 3.56
CA THR A 195 3.07 -23.80 3.91
C THR A 195 2.29 -23.28 2.70
N TRP A 196 2.78 -23.54 1.48
CA TRP A 196 2.11 -23.24 0.22
C TRP A 196 1.97 -24.51 -0.63
N THR A 197 0.77 -25.10 -0.60
CA THR A 197 0.41 -26.30 -1.37
C THR A 197 -0.38 -26.00 -2.64
N GLY A 198 -0.45 -24.72 -3.04
CA GLY A 198 -1.18 -24.25 -4.22
C GLY A 198 -2.54 -23.63 -3.92
N PHE A 199 -3.25 -23.25 -4.97
CA PHE A 199 -4.57 -22.61 -4.86
C PHE A 199 -5.64 -23.60 -4.38
N THR A 200 -6.53 -23.13 -3.51
CA THR A 200 -7.56 -23.98 -2.90
C THR A 200 -8.87 -23.23 -2.66
N TRP A 201 -9.98 -23.92 -2.85
CA TRP A 201 -11.32 -23.39 -2.56
C TRP A 201 -11.57 -23.12 -1.07
N ALA A 202 -10.73 -23.69 -0.19
CA ALA A 202 -10.77 -23.39 1.25
C ALA A 202 -10.54 -21.89 1.54
N ALA A 203 -9.97 -21.14 0.60
CA ALA A 203 -9.85 -19.68 0.65
C ALA A 203 -11.21 -18.97 0.78
N PHE A 204 -12.29 -19.55 0.25
CA PHE A 204 -13.63 -18.96 0.28
C PHE A 204 -14.48 -19.42 1.47
N ALA A 205 -13.98 -20.35 2.27
CA ALA A 205 -14.67 -20.80 3.48
C ALA A 205 -14.58 -19.73 4.58
N ASP A 206 -15.71 -19.51 5.27
CA ASP A 206 -15.84 -18.60 6.42
C ASP A 206 -15.29 -17.16 6.18
N LEU A 207 -15.56 -16.61 4.99
CA LEU A 207 -15.17 -15.23 4.67
C LEU A 207 -15.80 -14.20 5.62
N ALA A 208 -17.02 -14.44 6.09
CA ALA A 208 -17.71 -13.54 7.02
C ALA A 208 -17.06 -13.51 8.40
N GLY A 209 -16.70 -14.68 8.96
CA GLY A 209 -15.96 -14.78 10.22
C GLY A 209 -14.59 -14.12 10.10
N PHE A 210 -13.87 -14.40 9.01
CA PHE A 210 -12.57 -13.80 8.73
C PHE A 210 -12.65 -12.28 8.53
N ALA A 211 -13.69 -11.78 7.87
CA ALA A 211 -13.94 -10.36 7.69
C ALA A 211 -14.21 -9.64 9.02
N LYS A 212 -14.99 -10.25 9.91
CA LYS A 212 -15.23 -9.70 11.26
C LYS A 212 -13.93 -9.55 12.05
N LEU A 213 -13.06 -10.56 12.02
CA LEU A 213 -11.76 -10.48 12.67
C LEU A 213 -10.87 -9.40 12.02
N SER A 214 -10.81 -9.40 10.69
CA SER A 214 -10.01 -8.44 9.92
C SER A 214 -10.47 -7.01 10.14
N ALA A 215 -11.77 -6.76 10.29
CA ALA A 215 -12.33 -5.44 10.52
C ALA A 215 -11.89 -4.84 11.87
N ALA A 216 -11.78 -5.65 12.92
CA ALA A 216 -11.29 -5.17 14.22
C ALA A 216 -9.83 -4.68 14.13
N SER A 217 -8.97 -5.48 13.50
CA SER A 217 -7.58 -5.11 13.24
C SER A 217 -7.44 -3.93 12.28
N ALA A 218 -8.33 -3.85 11.29
CA ALA A 218 -8.42 -2.74 10.35
C ALA A 218 -8.68 -1.41 11.06
N VAL A 219 -9.70 -1.35 11.91
CA VAL A 219 -10.04 -0.13 12.66
C VAL A 219 -8.88 0.32 13.52
N MET A 220 -8.24 -0.59 14.26
CA MET A 220 -7.12 -0.25 15.14
C MET A 220 -5.95 0.39 14.37
N LEU A 221 -5.44 -0.27 13.33
CA LEU A 221 -4.27 0.19 12.58
C LEU A 221 -4.59 1.36 11.65
N ALA A 222 -5.81 1.41 11.08
CA ALA A 222 -6.25 2.56 10.32
C ALA A 222 -6.33 3.81 11.21
N LEU A 223 -6.90 3.71 12.40
CA LEU A 223 -6.95 4.83 13.35
C LEU A 223 -5.56 5.26 13.80
N GLU A 224 -4.63 4.34 14.02
CA GLU A 224 -3.25 4.68 14.35
C GLU A 224 -2.59 5.50 13.23
N VAL A 225 -2.70 5.02 11.98
CA VAL A 225 -2.14 5.72 10.82
C VAL A 225 -2.82 7.08 10.58
N TRP A 226 -4.14 7.14 10.68
CA TRP A 226 -4.91 8.36 10.44
C TRP A 226 -4.72 9.39 11.57
N TYR A 227 -4.61 8.94 12.82
CA TYR A 227 -4.31 9.80 13.96
C TYR A 227 -3.00 10.56 13.75
N PHE A 228 -1.94 9.88 13.28
CA PHE A 228 -0.68 10.55 12.94
C PHE A 228 -0.85 11.61 11.86
N GLN A 229 -1.66 11.33 10.83
CA GLN A 229 -1.91 12.31 9.78
C GLN A 229 -2.65 13.55 10.32
N VAL A 230 -3.61 13.35 11.24
CA VAL A 230 -4.29 14.45 11.92
C VAL A 230 -3.33 15.26 12.78
N LEU A 231 -2.42 14.62 13.52
CA LEU A 231 -1.40 15.33 14.30
C LEU A 231 -0.49 16.19 13.44
N ILE A 232 -0.03 15.68 12.29
CA ILE A 232 0.79 16.44 11.34
C ILE A 232 0.01 17.67 10.84
N LEU A 233 -1.27 17.50 10.49
CA LEU A 233 -2.12 18.62 10.07
C LEU A 233 -2.28 19.67 11.18
N LEU A 234 -2.58 19.24 12.41
CA LEU A 234 -2.74 20.15 13.55
C LEU A 234 -1.44 20.89 13.88
N ALA A 235 -0.30 20.20 13.85
CA ALA A 235 1.01 20.81 14.05
C ALA A 235 1.32 21.87 12.97
N GLY A 236 0.93 21.61 11.72
CA GLY A 236 1.02 22.57 10.61
C GLY A 236 0.17 23.83 10.79
N MET A 237 -0.82 23.82 11.70
CA MET A 237 -1.70 24.95 12.00
C MET A 237 -1.27 25.75 13.24
N LEU A 238 -0.19 25.36 13.93
CA LEU A 238 0.29 26.06 15.12
C LEU A 238 1.01 27.39 14.76
N PRO A 239 1.22 28.31 15.73
CA PRO A 239 1.87 29.59 15.47
C PRO A 239 3.30 29.50 14.92
N ASP A 240 4.02 28.42 15.27
CA ASP A 240 5.33 28.07 14.69
C ASP A 240 5.27 26.65 14.12
N PRO A 241 4.73 26.50 12.88
CA PRO A 241 4.56 25.20 12.26
C PRO A 241 5.89 24.46 12.05
N GLN A 242 6.98 25.19 11.85
CA GLN A 242 8.27 24.60 11.55
C GLN A 242 8.81 23.84 12.75
N ILE A 243 8.89 24.48 13.92
CA ILE A 243 9.34 23.82 15.16
C ILE A 243 8.38 22.67 15.55
N ALA A 244 7.07 22.90 15.42
CA ALA A 244 6.06 21.90 15.76
C ALA A 244 6.18 20.64 14.89
N LEU A 245 6.29 20.79 13.57
CA LEU A 245 6.48 19.67 12.65
C LEU A 245 7.84 19.00 12.86
N ASP A 246 8.91 19.76 13.06
CA ASP A 246 10.26 19.22 13.31
C ASP A 246 10.25 18.31 14.55
N SER A 247 9.57 18.69 15.63
CA SER A 247 9.46 17.87 16.84
C SER A 247 8.76 16.52 16.62
N LEU A 248 7.85 16.43 15.64
CA LEU A 248 7.15 15.19 15.29
C LEU A 248 8.01 14.25 14.43
N THR A 249 9.17 14.70 13.95
CA THR A 249 10.08 13.87 13.13
C THR A 249 11.06 13.05 13.95
N VAL A 250 11.26 13.39 15.22
CA VAL A 250 12.17 12.67 16.14
C VAL A 250 11.41 11.53 16.81
N TRP A 251 11.61 10.30 16.30
CA TRP A 251 11.08 9.04 16.84
C TRP A 251 12.21 8.10 17.26
#